data_AF-A0AA45CRZ5-F1
#
_entry.id   AF-A0AA45CRZ5-F1
#
_cell.length_a   1.000
_cell.length_b   1.000
_cell.length_c   1.000
_cell.angle_alpha   90.00
_cell.angle_beta   90.00
_cell.angle_gamma   90.00
#
_symmetry.space_group_name_H-M   'P 1'
#
loop_
_entity.id
_entity.type
_entity.pdbx_description
1 polymer ?
#
loop_
_entity_poly.entity_id
_entity_poly.type
_entity_poly.pdbx_seq_one_letter_code
_entity_poly.pdbx_strand_id
1 'polypeptide(L)'
;MLVQEKGEKHVFRKSRKYRTLCSVAIGTLMTAVVGLGGQPVYAEEVVGTGNPATNLIQAKPDDIAEHVNQANQSDQASGDLPVTVPHEELDKAVQVAKGEGVQVVTDKDANLGKTKTAEETATALSKAQADSDKQVAEVKKVTADYVKEKATHARVVKEIETANQELKAAQVKAAETASQVNQEVEQVKTRVKHQYSDARIEESTREVSSGDGRSKTDFENYTKQVQMIGIENQKSLATYLDKKSRAEVIKTQNQALQRENEAGLARMKEENEAIKRRNQAGQSKVDEANRQGQAAVDKRNAEKQKLVTNRDAEIATVKERNRKKQEEVARQNQSIDAENQADLARYNRELAEITRGEDGYISEALAQGLNLNDGEPQARHGASTRNPDSIISRGDALLGGYSRILDSTGFFVYDHFATGETLQFDYQNLLHANFAGKKITHIQYALTNIHSPLGKNAVKLVVPNDPTEGFIAYREDGTGNWREDKMEFRLVAKYFLEDGSQVTFSRTNPGVFTHSSLNHNDIGLEYVKDSSGRFVPIHGSSIQVTNEGLARSLSANRASDLHLPEEWDTTSSRYAYKGAIVSSVTSGNSYTVTFGQGDMPINAGNFTY
;
A
#
# COMPACT_ATOMS: atom_id res chain seq x y z
N MET A 1 5.02 -46.57 -35.81
CA MET A 1 4.23 -47.30 -36.82
C MET A 1 2.86 -47.54 -36.25
N LEU A 2 1.81 -47.11 -36.94
CA LEU A 2 0.42 -47.53 -36.72
C LEU A 2 -0.12 -47.83 -38.11
N VAL A 3 -0.69 -49.02 -38.30
CA VAL A 3 -1.28 -49.43 -39.57
C VAL A 3 -2.74 -49.00 -39.53
N GLN A 4 -3.13 -48.07 -40.40
CA GLN A 4 -4.54 -47.82 -40.67
C GLN A 4 -5.03 -48.88 -41.65
N GLU A 5 -5.83 -49.82 -41.16
CA GLU A 5 -6.57 -50.74 -42.02
C GLU A 5 -7.67 -49.97 -42.75
N LYS A 6 -7.79 -50.19 -44.07
CA LYS A 6 -8.78 -49.52 -44.92
C LYS A 6 -10.09 -50.30 -44.89
N GLY A 7 -11.15 -49.70 -44.34
CA GLY A 7 -12.50 -50.26 -44.40
C GLY A 7 -13.13 -50.05 -45.78
N GLU A 8 -12.89 -50.96 -46.72
CA GLU A 8 -13.46 -50.88 -48.08
C GLU A 8 -14.99 -50.97 -48.06
N LYS A 9 -15.67 -49.84 -48.29
CA LYS A 9 -17.13 -49.77 -48.42
C LYS A 9 -17.58 -50.36 -49.76
N HIS A 10 -17.87 -51.65 -49.73
CA HIS A 10 -18.37 -52.40 -50.87
C HIS A 10 -19.83 -52.01 -51.21
N VAL A 11 -20.05 -51.43 -52.38
CA VAL A 11 -21.37 -51.33 -53.02
C VAL A 11 -21.53 -52.51 -53.99
N PHE A 12 -22.76 -52.99 -54.18
CA PHE A 12 -22.99 -54.32 -54.77
C PHE A 12 -22.77 -54.40 -56.29
N ARG A 13 -21.59 -54.88 -56.67
CA ARG A 13 -21.40 -55.64 -57.90
C ARG A 13 -21.77 -57.11 -57.66
N LYS A 14 -22.86 -57.62 -58.25
CA LYS A 14 -23.19 -59.07 -58.20
C LYS A 14 -22.27 -59.91 -59.12
N SER A 15 -20.97 -59.90 -58.84
CA SER A 15 -19.97 -60.72 -59.53
C SER A 15 -19.37 -61.82 -58.64
N ARG A 16 -20.01 -63.00 -58.67
CA ARG A 16 -19.36 -64.32 -58.45
C ARG A 16 -18.60 -64.61 -57.12
N LYS A 17 -18.65 -63.83 -56.01
CA LYS A 17 -17.76 -64.09 -54.84
C LYS A 17 -18.18 -64.00 -53.33
N TYR A 18 -19.28 -63.37 -52.82
CA TYR A 18 -19.49 -63.16 -51.34
C TYR A 18 -21.00 -63.30 -50.82
N ARG A 19 -21.31 -63.65 -49.52
CA ARG A 19 -22.54 -64.38 -48.95
C ARG A 19 -23.74 -63.62 -48.22
N THR A 20 -24.01 -63.73 -46.89
CA THR A 20 -25.32 -63.47 -46.14
C THR A 20 -25.23 -62.65 -44.80
N LEU A 21 -26.28 -62.24 -44.02
CA LEU A 21 -26.22 -60.94 -43.23
C LEU A 21 -27.11 -60.64 -41.93
N CYS A 22 -26.58 -60.04 -40.80
CA CYS A 22 -27.17 -59.96 -39.37
C CYS A 22 -26.88 -58.74 -38.36
N SER A 23 -27.18 -58.81 -37.01
CA SER A 23 -27.77 -57.67 -36.21
C SER A 23 -27.70 -57.60 -34.58
N VAL A 24 -27.20 -56.57 -33.79
CA VAL A 24 -26.68 -56.45 -32.31
C VAL A 24 -27.36 -55.66 -31.06
N ALA A 25 -26.74 -55.37 -29.81
CA ALA A 25 -27.21 -54.60 -28.51
C ALA A 25 -26.23 -53.98 -27.25
N ILE A 26 -26.20 -52.65 -26.60
CA ILE A 26 -25.55 -51.89 -25.23
C ILE A 26 -25.83 -50.29 -24.58
N GLY A 27 -25.17 -49.56 -23.48
CA GLY A 27 -25.29 -48.04 -22.79
C GLY A 27 -24.55 -47.29 -21.39
N THR A 28 -24.57 -45.90 -20.88
CA THR A 28 -23.89 -45.03 -19.60
C THR A 28 -24.36 -43.46 -19.01
N LEU A 29 -23.97 -42.39 -18.06
CA LEU A 29 -23.11 -41.74 -16.79
C LEU A 29 -23.36 -40.18 -16.02
N MET A 30 -22.66 -39.47 -14.93
CA MET A 30 -22.95 -38.08 -14.01
C MET A 30 -21.94 -37.09 -12.97
N THR A 31 -22.18 -35.81 -12.27
CA THR A 31 -21.31 -34.85 -11.19
C THR A 31 -21.72 -33.39 -10.31
N ALA A 32 -20.97 -32.57 -9.31
CA ALA A 32 -21.29 -31.20 -8.40
C ALA A 32 -20.26 -30.16 -7.42
N VAL A 33 -20.53 -28.92 -6.66
CA VAL A 33 -19.66 -27.79 -5.75
C VAL A 33 -20.27 -26.65 -4.58
N VAL A 34 -19.92 -25.47 -3.72
CA VAL A 34 -18.97 -24.22 -3.11
C VAL A 34 -19.36 -23.35 -1.64
N GLY A 35 -19.00 -22.19 -0.79
CA GLY A 35 -18.11 -20.86 -0.29
C GLY A 35 -18.57 -19.76 1.00
N LEU A 36 -18.17 -18.56 1.78
CA LEU A 36 -17.12 -17.41 2.38
C LEU A 36 -17.45 -16.14 3.58
N GLY A 37 -16.61 -15.11 4.23
CA GLY A 37 -16.89 -13.86 5.33
C GLY A 37 -15.86 -12.66 6.11
N GLY A 38 -16.14 -11.55 7.05
CA GLY A 38 -15.23 -10.38 7.87
C GLY A 38 -15.65 -9.04 8.95
N GLN A 39 -14.84 -8.08 9.75
CA GLN A 39 -15.12 -6.92 10.95
C GLN A 39 -14.39 -5.35 11.41
N PRO A 40 -14.03 -4.66 12.70
CA PRO A 40 -14.08 -3.11 13.38
C PRO A 40 -12.89 -2.22 14.34
N VAL A 41 -12.70 -1.04 15.22
CA VAL A 41 -13.15 0.40 16.00
C VAL A 41 -12.11 1.50 16.94
N TYR A 42 -12.39 2.69 17.80
CA TYR A 42 -11.57 4.04 18.43
C TYR A 42 -11.80 4.90 19.94
N ALA A 43 -11.43 6.12 20.71
CA ALA A 43 -10.64 7.58 20.98
C ALA A 43 -10.53 8.56 22.47
N GLU A 44 -10.01 9.93 22.75
CA GLU A 44 -10.14 11.18 23.90
C GLU A 44 -9.05 12.23 24.83
N GLU A 45 -9.25 13.52 25.56
CA GLU A 45 -8.32 14.68 26.39
C GLU A 45 -8.79 15.86 27.62
N VAL A 46 -8.37 17.08 28.41
CA VAL A 46 -7.40 18.41 28.82
C VAL A 46 -7.43 19.47 30.25
N VAL A 47 -6.66 20.67 30.68
CA VAL A 47 -6.55 21.68 32.06
C VAL A 47 -5.88 23.31 32.37
N GLY A 48 -5.79 24.15 33.60
CA GLY A 48 -5.15 25.65 34.07
C GLY A 48 -5.19 26.50 35.63
N THR A 49 -4.81 27.74 36.37
CA THR A 49 -4.05 29.24 36.64
C THR A 49 -4.00 30.09 38.19
N GLY A 50 -3.56 31.33 38.93
CA GLY A 50 -2.82 32.83 39.16
C GLY A 50 -2.78 33.92 40.58
N ASN A 51 -2.02 35.16 40.96
CA ASN A 51 -1.97 36.21 42.30
C ASN A 51 -1.12 37.75 42.66
N PRO A 52 -1.17 38.72 43.81
CA PRO A 52 -0.61 40.27 44.21
C PRO A 52 -0.10 41.12 45.68
N ALA A 53 0.32 42.53 45.98
CA ALA A 53 0.82 43.42 47.34
C ALA A 53 1.11 45.15 47.64
N THR A 54 1.53 45.95 48.85
CA THR A 54 1.83 47.59 49.23
C THR A 54 2.42 48.43 50.70
N ASN A 55 2.86 49.82 50.99
CA ASN A 55 3.33 50.73 52.35
C ASN A 55 3.66 52.45 52.68
N LEU A 56 4.15 53.21 53.88
CA LEU A 56 4.29 54.83 54.39
C LEU A 56 5.32 55.68 55.57
N ILE A 57 5.39 57.11 56.03
CA ILE A 57 6.39 58.08 57.01
C ILE A 57 6.18 59.64 57.85
N GLN A 58 7.10 60.49 58.67
CA GLN A 58 7.01 61.96 59.52
C GLN A 58 8.24 63.03 60.24
N ALA A 59 8.15 64.32 60.99
CA ALA A 59 9.23 65.45 61.65
C ALA A 59 9.03 66.80 62.77
N LYS A 60 9.98 67.79 63.38
CA LYS A 60 9.94 69.06 64.53
C LYS A 60 11.07 70.36 64.95
N PRO A 61 11.02 71.45 65.98
CA PRO A 61 11.78 72.92 66.31
C PRO A 61 12.38 73.73 67.76
N ASP A 62 12.71 75.16 68.04
CA ASP A 62 13.69 76.11 69.05
C ASP A 62 13.51 77.63 69.97
N ASP A 63 14.50 78.57 70.58
CA ASP A 63 14.51 79.80 71.76
C ASP A 63 15.56 81.22 72.08
N ILE A 64 15.65 82.18 73.23
CA ILE A 64 16.29 83.73 73.55
C ILE A 64 17.02 84.54 74.96
N ALA A 65 17.38 85.96 75.24
CA ALA A 65 18.21 86.83 76.44
C ALA A 65 18.31 88.54 76.90
N GLU A 66 19.12 89.28 77.91
CA GLU A 66 19.19 90.85 78.55
C GLU A 66 20.44 91.80 79.40
N HIS A 67 20.43 93.10 80.14
CA HIS A 67 21.50 94.26 80.75
C HIS A 67 21.45 95.27 82.20
N VAL A 68 22.01 96.50 82.86
CA VAL A 68 22.87 97.95 82.97
C VAL A 68 23.38 98.87 84.40
N ASN A 69 24.09 100.17 84.59
CA ASN A 69 24.55 101.11 85.91
C ASN A 69 25.24 102.74 86.11
N GLN A 70 25.68 103.52 87.30
CA GLN A 70 26.20 105.11 87.60
C GLN A 70 27.02 105.87 89.00
N ALA A 71 27.52 107.24 89.25
CA ALA A 71 28.30 108.08 90.49
C ALA A 71 28.61 109.80 90.77
N ASN A 72 29.34 110.52 91.86
CA ASN A 72 29.62 112.14 92.30
C ASN A 72 30.66 112.88 93.52
N GLN A 73 31.11 114.28 93.78
CA GLN A 73 31.68 115.22 95.09
C GLN A 73 32.45 116.80 95.23
N SER A 74 32.89 117.60 96.41
CA SER A 74 33.51 119.15 96.74
C SER A 74 34.30 119.76 98.17
N ASP A 75 34.83 120.99 98.84
CA ASP A 75 35.25 122.62 98.92
C ASP A 75 36.03 123.53 100.24
N GLN A 76 36.63 124.89 100.30
CA GLN A 76 36.90 126.16 101.39
C GLN A 76 38.29 127.03 102.08
N ALA A 77 38.48 128.43 102.55
CA ALA A 77 39.71 129.32 103.29
C ALA A 77 39.80 130.92 104.06
N SER A 78 40.88 131.65 104.77
CA SER A 78 41.07 133.20 105.46
C SER A 78 42.40 134.02 106.28
N GLY A 79 42.55 135.40 106.82
CA GLY A 79 43.74 136.26 107.66
C GLY A 79 43.90 137.92 108.28
N ASP A 80 45.02 138.59 108.99
CA ASP A 80 45.54 140.11 109.51
C ASP A 80 45.25 141.39 108.65
N LEU A 81 44.16 141.34 107.91
CA LEU A 81 44.10 141.91 106.57
C LEU A 81 45.45 141.88 105.77
N PRO A 82 46.26 140.77 105.80
CA PRO A 82 46.94 140.34 104.61
C PRO A 82 45.77 140.07 103.69
N VAL A 83 45.59 140.98 102.75
CA VAL A 83 44.56 140.82 101.75
C VAL A 83 45.10 139.77 100.80
N THR A 84 44.97 138.51 101.24
CA THR A 84 45.27 137.31 100.48
C THR A 84 44.16 137.11 99.48
N VAL A 85 44.52 136.88 98.23
CA VAL A 85 43.57 136.39 97.23
C VAL A 85 43.05 135.02 97.67
N PRO A 86 41.73 134.79 97.72
CA PRO A 86 41.17 133.49 98.06
C PRO A 86 41.61 132.42 97.05
N HIS A 87 42.09 131.29 97.56
CA HIS A 87 42.60 130.18 96.75
C HIS A 87 41.57 129.04 96.55
N GLU A 88 40.31 129.22 96.94
CA GLU A 88 39.28 128.17 96.86
C GLU A 88 39.06 127.58 95.46
N GLU A 89 38.99 128.41 94.42
CA GLU A 89 38.88 127.97 93.03
C GLU A 89 40.08 127.12 92.61
N LEU A 90 41.27 127.46 93.13
CA LEU A 90 42.51 126.75 92.88
C LEU A 90 42.53 125.41 93.63
N ASP A 91 42.19 125.38 94.92
CA ASP A 91 42.07 124.13 95.68
C ASP A 91 41.09 123.15 95.05
N LYS A 92 39.93 123.65 94.58
CA LYS A 92 38.93 122.84 93.86
C LYS A 92 39.49 122.29 92.55
N ALA A 93 40.15 123.13 91.75
CA ALA A 93 40.84 122.68 90.53
C ALA A 93 41.92 121.63 90.82
N VAL A 94 42.69 121.82 91.89
CA VAL A 94 43.79 120.94 92.32
C VAL A 94 43.27 119.61 92.90
N GLN A 95 42.12 119.58 93.58
CA GLN A 95 41.48 118.34 94.00
C GLN A 95 40.95 117.54 92.80
N VAL A 96 40.31 118.19 91.82
CA VAL A 96 39.85 117.53 90.58
C VAL A 96 41.04 116.97 89.79
N ALA A 97 42.12 117.75 89.65
CA ALA A 97 43.37 117.31 89.03
C ALA A 97 43.95 116.05 89.72
N LYS A 98 44.09 116.09 91.05
CA LYS A 98 44.58 114.94 91.85
C LYS A 98 43.65 113.73 91.77
N GLY A 99 42.34 113.95 91.70
CA GLY A 99 41.32 112.88 91.56
C GLY A 99 41.41 112.12 90.23
N GLU A 100 41.74 112.82 89.14
CA GLU A 100 41.99 112.17 87.84
C GLU A 100 43.37 111.49 87.74
N GLY A 101 44.32 111.87 88.59
CA GLY A 101 45.69 111.36 88.63
C GLY A 101 46.77 112.35 88.21
N VAL A 102 46.42 113.63 87.99
CA VAL A 102 47.38 114.68 87.62
C VAL A 102 48.18 115.12 88.85
N GLN A 103 49.51 115.08 88.73
CA GLN A 103 50.41 115.60 89.76
C GLN A 103 50.40 117.13 89.77
N VAL A 104 49.95 117.72 90.87
CA VAL A 104 50.07 119.16 91.14
C VAL A 104 51.11 119.39 92.22
N VAL A 105 52.04 120.31 91.96
CA VAL A 105 53.01 120.84 92.93
C VAL A 105 52.53 122.20 93.41
N THR A 106 52.63 122.46 94.72
CA THR A 106 52.30 123.76 95.33
C THR A 106 53.60 124.47 95.68
N ASP A 107 53.86 125.60 95.02
CA ASP A 107 54.98 126.48 95.35
C ASP A 107 54.69 127.33 96.59
N LYS A 108 55.69 128.11 97.05
CA LYS A 108 55.55 128.99 98.22
C LYS A 108 54.73 130.24 97.91
N ASP A 109 53.96 130.69 98.89
CA ASP A 109 53.09 131.87 98.81
C ASP A 109 53.80 133.12 98.24
N ALA A 110 53.21 133.71 97.21
CA ALA A 110 53.74 134.89 96.53
C ALA A 110 53.47 136.18 97.34
N ASN A 111 54.38 136.52 98.26
CA ASN A 111 54.31 137.77 99.01
C ASN A 111 54.65 138.98 98.12
N LEU A 112 53.64 139.80 97.80
CA LEU A 112 53.78 141.00 96.96
C LEU A 112 54.27 142.25 97.71
N GLY A 113 54.61 142.14 99.00
CA GLY A 113 55.16 143.22 99.82
C GLY A 113 54.11 144.07 100.54
N LYS A 114 54.59 145.12 101.24
CA LYS A 114 53.73 146.06 101.96
C LYS A 114 53.47 147.32 101.14
N THR A 115 52.23 147.54 100.77
CA THR A 115 51.70 148.72 100.08
C THR A 115 51.40 149.84 101.08
N LYS A 116 51.37 151.09 100.60
CA LYS A 116 51.16 152.32 101.39
C LYS A 116 49.91 153.09 100.97
N THR A 117 49.35 152.81 99.79
CA THR A 117 48.08 153.38 99.32
C THR A 117 47.06 152.28 98.97
N ALA A 118 45.78 152.63 98.95
CA ALA A 118 44.72 151.69 98.58
C ALA A 118 44.84 151.21 97.11
N GLU A 119 45.34 152.06 96.22
CA GLU A 119 45.52 151.75 94.80
C GLU A 119 46.72 150.83 94.56
N GLU A 120 47.81 150.98 95.33
CA GLU A 120 48.90 150.01 95.36
C GLU A 120 48.38 148.63 95.83
N THR A 121 47.58 148.59 96.90
CA THR A 121 46.97 147.35 97.42
C THR A 121 46.05 146.70 96.39
N ALA A 122 45.18 147.47 95.75
CA ALA A 122 44.28 146.99 94.70
C ALA A 122 45.04 146.46 93.46
N THR A 123 46.15 147.10 93.10
CA THR A 123 47.02 146.65 91.99
C THR A 123 47.73 145.34 92.33
N ALA A 124 48.25 145.20 93.55
CA ALA A 124 48.86 143.95 94.02
C ALA A 124 47.82 142.81 94.07
N LEU A 125 46.64 143.07 94.63
CA LEU A 125 45.52 142.13 94.67
C LEU A 125 45.06 141.69 93.29
N SER A 126 44.86 142.63 92.37
CA SER A 126 44.46 142.32 90.99
C SER A 126 45.50 141.45 90.28
N LYS A 127 46.80 141.68 90.53
CA LYS A 127 47.88 140.84 90.00
C LYS A 127 47.87 139.43 90.61
N ALA A 128 47.65 139.30 91.92
CA ALA A 128 47.54 137.99 92.57
C ALA A 128 46.26 137.23 92.15
N GLN A 129 45.15 137.93 91.89
CA GLN A 129 43.91 137.33 91.39
C GLN A 129 44.10 136.83 89.97
N ALA A 130 44.68 137.65 89.08
CA ALA A 130 44.98 137.24 87.71
C ALA A 130 45.97 136.06 87.64
N ASP A 131 46.90 135.94 88.60
CA ASP A 131 47.79 134.78 88.69
C ASP A 131 47.04 133.53 89.22
N SER A 132 46.21 133.68 90.27
CA SER A 132 45.34 132.61 90.77
C SER A 132 44.39 132.09 89.68
N ASP A 133 43.70 132.99 88.97
CA ASP A 133 42.79 132.67 87.85
C ASP A 133 43.54 131.97 86.70
N LYS A 134 44.80 132.38 86.44
CA LYS A 134 45.67 131.70 85.47
C LYS A 134 46.05 130.29 85.94
N GLN A 135 46.46 130.12 87.20
CA GLN A 135 46.78 128.80 87.77
C GLN A 135 45.56 127.88 87.74
N VAL A 136 44.37 128.40 88.10
CA VAL A 136 43.07 127.71 87.99
C VAL A 136 42.80 127.26 86.56
N ALA A 137 42.96 128.14 85.57
CA ALA A 137 42.75 127.81 84.15
C ALA A 137 43.77 126.79 83.63
N GLU A 138 45.03 126.89 84.05
CA GLU A 138 46.13 126.02 83.62
C GLU A 138 45.99 124.61 84.23
N VAL A 139 45.65 124.50 85.52
CA VAL A 139 45.32 123.21 86.17
C VAL A 139 44.07 122.57 85.57
N LYS A 140 42.99 123.33 85.36
CA LYS A 140 41.77 122.84 84.69
C LYS A 140 42.06 122.36 83.26
N LYS A 141 42.90 123.08 82.50
CA LYS A 141 43.31 122.69 81.13
C LYS A 141 44.14 121.40 81.12
N VAL A 142 45.22 121.33 81.92
CA VAL A 142 46.10 120.14 81.97
C VAL A 142 45.30 118.90 82.38
N THR A 143 44.33 119.04 83.28
CA THR A 143 43.43 117.94 83.67
C THR A 143 42.52 117.50 82.53
N ALA A 144 41.91 118.44 81.79
CA ALA A 144 41.07 118.11 80.63
C ALA A 144 41.86 117.44 79.49
N ASP A 145 43.08 117.92 79.21
CA ASP A 145 43.97 117.31 78.22
C ASP A 145 44.38 115.87 78.65
N TYR A 146 44.76 115.68 79.91
CA TYR A 146 45.12 114.36 80.45
C TYR A 146 43.94 113.36 80.43
N VAL A 147 42.73 113.77 80.81
CA VAL A 147 41.53 112.91 80.74
C VAL A 147 41.24 112.47 79.30
N LYS A 148 41.44 113.37 78.33
CA LYS A 148 41.28 113.07 76.90
C LYS A 148 42.37 112.11 76.39
N GLU A 149 43.62 112.26 76.83
CA GLU A 149 44.70 111.31 76.53
C GLU A 149 44.44 109.94 77.16
N LYS A 150 44.06 109.88 78.44
CA LYS A 150 43.67 108.68 79.20
C LYS A 150 42.55 107.88 78.51
N ALA A 151 41.50 108.57 78.04
CA ALA A 151 40.43 107.96 77.24
C ALA A 151 40.89 107.50 75.85
N THR A 152 41.77 108.28 75.19
CA THR A 152 42.33 107.91 73.88
C THR A 152 43.23 106.68 73.99
N HIS A 153 44.07 106.61 75.02
CA HIS A 153 44.93 105.47 75.33
C HIS A 153 44.09 104.21 75.61
N ALA A 154 43.03 104.32 76.43
CA ALA A 154 42.13 103.19 76.69
C ALA A 154 41.46 102.66 75.40
N ARG A 155 41.07 103.54 74.46
CA ARG A 155 40.57 103.14 73.15
C ARG A 155 41.65 102.45 72.30
N VAL A 156 42.84 103.03 72.21
CA VAL A 156 43.96 102.49 71.42
C VAL A 156 44.43 101.13 71.95
N VAL A 157 44.49 100.94 73.27
CA VAL A 157 44.76 99.63 73.89
C VAL A 157 43.73 98.59 73.44
N LYS A 158 42.43 98.91 73.55
CA LYS A 158 41.36 97.99 73.13
C LYS A 158 41.38 97.68 71.63
N GLU A 159 41.73 98.65 70.79
CA GLU A 159 41.90 98.47 69.34
C GLU A 159 43.10 97.55 69.03
N ILE A 160 44.23 97.72 69.74
CA ILE A 160 45.41 96.84 69.63
C ILE A 160 45.11 95.43 70.16
N GLU A 161 44.43 95.29 71.29
CA GLU A 161 44.00 93.98 71.82
C GLU A 161 43.09 93.24 70.84
N THR A 162 42.12 93.94 70.25
CA THR A 162 41.22 93.37 69.23
C THR A 162 42.00 92.95 67.98
N ALA A 163 42.86 93.81 67.44
CA ALA A 163 43.68 93.51 66.27
C ALA A 163 44.63 92.32 66.51
N ASN A 164 45.22 92.21 67.71
CA ASN A 164 46.07 91.09 68.11
C ASN A 164 45.27 89.77 68.23
N GLN A 165 44.04 89.82 68.75
CA GLN A 165 43.16 88.64 68.80
C GLN A 165 42.76 88.19 67.39
N GLU A 166 42.39 89.12 66.50
CA GLU A 166 42.05 88.80 65.11
C GLU A 166 43.26 88.26 64.32
N LEU A 167 44.44 88.85 64.48
CA LEU A 167 45.68 88.38 63.84
C LEU A 167 46.03 86.96 64.29
N LYS A 168 45.92 86.68 65.61
CA LYS A 168 46.15 85.35 66.17
C LYS A 168 45.11 84.32 65.66
N ALA A 169 43.84 84.70 65.54
CA ALA A 169 42.80 83.85 64.97
C ALA A 169 43.06 83.54 63.49
N ALA A 170 43.49 84.53 62.70
CA ALA A 170 43.87 84.34 61.30
C ALA A 170 45.11 83.43 61.15
N GLN A 171 46.12 83.61 62.01
CA GLN A 171 47.32 82.76 62.04
C GLN A 171 46.98 81.30 62.37
N VAL A 172 46.17 81.05 63.40
CA VAL A 172 45.72 79.69 63.78
C VAL A 172 44.97 79.04 62.63
N LYS A 173 43.97 79.73 62.07
CA LYS A 173 43.17 79.24 60.94
C LYS A 173 44.01 78.93 59.70
N ALA A 174 45.04 79.74 59.42
CA ALA A 174 45.98 79.50 58.33
C ALA A 174 46.78 78.20 58.56
N ALA A 175 47.34 78.01 59.75
CA ALA A 175 48.09 76.81 60.12
C ALA A 175 47.22 75.53 60.11
N GLU A 176 46.00 75.61 60.65
CA GLU A 176 45.01 74.53 60.61
C GLU A 176 44.65 74.13 59.17
N THR A 177 44.37 75.13 58.32
CA THR A 177 44.03 74.91 56.89
C THR A 177 45.16 74.22 56.15
N ALA A 178 46.41 74.62 56.37
CA ALA A 178 47.59 73.98 55.77
C ALA A 178 47.83 72.56 56.28
N SER A 179 47.67 72.33 57.59
CA SER A 179 47.75 71.00 58.18
C SER A 179 46.68 70.07 57.60
N GLN A 180 45.43 70.54 57.49
CA GLN A 180 44.32 69.78 56.92
C GLN A 180 44.57 69.40 55.45
N VAL A 181 44.91 70.36 54.58
CA VAL A 181 45.11 70.06 53.14
C VAL A 181 46.27 69.08 52.93
N ASN A 182 47.35 69.18 53.70
CA ASN A 182 48.46 68.23 53.64
C ASN A 182 48.06 66.82 54.16
N GLN A 183 47.27 66.73 55.24
CA GLN A 183 46.74 65.46 55.73
C GLN A 183 45.75 64.81 54.74
N GLU A 184 44.89 65.59 54.09
CA GLU A 184 43.98 65.10 53.05
C GLU A 184 44.76 64.48 51.88
N VAL A 185 45.88 65.08 51.46
CA VAL A 185 46.74 64.54 50.39
C VAL A 185 47.31 63.16 50.76
N GLU A 186 47.89 62.99 51.95
CA GLU A 186 48.44 61.68 52.38
C GLU A 186 47.36 60.60 52.57
N GLN A 187 46.17 60.97 53.07
CA GLN A 187 45.02 60.06 53.16
C GLN A 187 44.51 59.66 51.77
N VAL A 188 44.41 60.61 50.83
CA VAL A 188 44.04 60.37 49.43
C VAL A 188 45.02 59.42 48.76
N LYS A 189 46.33 59.70 48.87
CA LYS A 189 47.44 58.91 48.34
C LYS A 189 47.38 57.47 48.82
N THR A 190 47.24 57.27 50.14
CA THR A 190 47.07 55.95 50.76
C THR A 190 45.83 55.20 50.23
N ARG A 191 44.67 55.88 50.19
CA ARG A 191 43.40 55.30 49.72
C ARG A 191 43.46 54.89 48.24
N VAL A 192 44.03 55.73 47.38
CA VAL A 192 44.19 55.43 45.95
C VAL A 192 45.13 54.23 45.74
N LYS A 193 46.27 54.17 46.46
CA LYS A 193 47.20 53.03 46.36
C LYS A 193 46.62 51.72 46.88
N HIS A 194 45.73 51.77 47.87
CA HIS A 194 45.04 50.59 48.38
C HIS A 194 43.96 50.09 47.41
N GLN A 195 43.15 51.00 46.85
CA GLN A 195 42.09 50.64 45.90
C GLN A 195 42.65 50.22 44.52
N TYR A 196 43.76 50.82 44.11
CA TYR A 196 44.43 50.57 42.83
C TYR A 196 45.93 50.41 43.06
N SER A 197 46.38 49.17 43.29
CA SER A 197 47.78 48.85 43.58
C SER A 197 48.74 49.25 42.44
N ASP A 198 48.24 49.26 41.20
CA ASP A 198 48.96 49.71 39.99
C ASP A 198 48.97 51.24 39.79
N ALA A 199 48.30 52.01 40.66
CA ALA A 199 48.30 53.46 40.57
C ALA A 199 49.73 54.03 40.63
N ARG A 200 50.04 54.91 39.67
CA ARG A 200 51.16 55.84 39.76
C ARG A 200 50.65 57.15 40.33
N ILE A 201 51.32 57.63 41.37
CA ILE A 201 51.05 58.90 42.04
C ILE A 201 52.35 59.70 41.92
N GLU A 202 52.24 60.94 41.51
CA GLU A 202 53.36 61.87 41.32
C GLU A 202 53.03 63.12 42.13
N GLU A 203 53.98 63.55 42.98
CA GLU A 203 53.77 64.58 44.00
C GLU A 203 54.57 65.83 43.65
N SER A 204 53.97 67.01 43.84
CA SER A 204 54.62 68.30 43.57
C SER A 204 54.39 69.27 44.72
N THR A 205 55.46 69.67 45.39
CA THR A 205 55.43 70.71 46.42
C THR A 205 55.11 72.07 45.80
N ARG A 206 54.18 72.82 46.40
CA ARG A 206 53.95 74.24 46.11
C ARG A 206 54.19 75.04 47.39
N GLU A 207 55.12 75.97 47.35
CA GLU A 207 55.32 76.93 48.44
C GLU A 207 54.28 78.05 48.33
N VAL A 208 53.68 78.43 49.47
CA VAL A 208 52.72 79.53 49.58
C VAL A 208 53.20 80.41 50.74
N SER A 209 53.33 81.71 50.50
CA SER A 209 53.80 82.66 51.52
C SER A 209 52.63 83.27 52.31
N SER A 210 52.81 83.45 53.62
CA SER A 210 51.93 84.20 54.52
C SER A 210 52.47 85.62 54.81
N GLY A 211 53.21 86.20 53.85
CA GLY A 211 53.79 87.54 53.97
C GLY A 211 54.89 87.63 55.03
N ASP A 212 54.90 88.71 55.80
CA ASP A 212 55.87 88.93 56.88
C ASP A 212 55.39 88.41 58.27
N GLY A 213 54.18 87.83 58.31
CA GLY A 213 53.53 87.33 59.53
C GLY A 213 52.87 88.39 60.42
N ARG A 214 52.85 89.67 60.04
CA ARG A 214 52.26 90.77 60.85
C ARG A 214 50.87 91.22 60.35
N SER A 215 50.42 90.72 59.20
CA SER A 215 49.18 91.12 58.53
C SER A 215 48.09 90.04 58.62
N LYS A 216 46.90 90.43 59.08
CA LYS A 216 45.68 89.58 59.06
C LYS A 216 45.33 89.16 57.63
N THR A 217 45.41 90.11 56.69
CA THR A 217 45.11 89.94 55.26
C THR A 217 46.03 88.91 54.60
N ASP A 218 47.28 88.81 55.05
CA ASP A 218 48.26 87.87 54.47
C ASP A 218 47.94 86.43 54.89
N PHE A 219 47.56 86.21 56.15
CA PHE A 219 47.05 84.91 56.61
C PHE A 219 45.71 84.54 55.94
N GLU A 220 44.81 85.49 55.70
CA GLU A 220 43.58 85.25 54.93
C GLU A 220 43.86 84.88 53.47
N ASN A 221 44.83 85.54 52.82
CA ASN A 221 45.20 85.27 51.43
C ASN A 221 46.00 83.97 51.28
N TYR A 222 46.83 83.62 52.26
CA TYR A 222 47.44 82.30 52.38
C TYR A 222 46.36 81.21 52.51
N THR A 223 45.40 81.40 53.43
CA THR A 223 44.28 80.46 53.65
C THR A 223 43.50 80.20 52.35
N LYS A 224 43.16 81.25 51.59
CA LYS A 224 42.48 81.14 50.28
C LYS A 224 43.30 80.35 49.26
N GLN A 225 44.61 80.61 49.16
CA GLN A 225 45.49 79.91 48.22
C GLN A 225 45.63 78.41 48.56
N VAL A 226 45.81 78.08 49.84
CA VAL A 226 45.88 76.69 50.30
C VAL A 226 44.55 75.95 50.06
N GLN A 227 43.41 76.60 50.31
CA GLN A 227 42.09 76.04 49.99
C GLN A 227 41.90 75.79 48.49
N MET A 228 42.37 76.70 47.63
CA MET A 228 42.33 76.52 46.17
C MET A 228 43.18 75.32 45.71
N ILE A 229 44.35 75.09 46.33
CA ILE A 229 45.18 73.90 46.08
C ILE A 229 44.44 72.62 46.53
N GLY A 230 43.75 72.64 47.68
CA GLY A 230 42.88 71.55 48.12
C GLY A 230 41.78 71.21 47.10
N ILE A 231 41.09 72.22 46.57
CA ILE A 231 40.05 72.06 45.55
C ILE A 231 40.63 71.52 44.22
N GLU A 232 41.82 71.99 43.82
CA GLU A 232 42.53 71.49 42.63
C GLU A 232 42.91 70.01 42.78
N ASN A 233 43.40 69.61 43.95
CA ASN A 233 43.72 68.22 44.28
C ASN A 233 42.46 67.33 44.27
N GLN A 234 41.37 67.77 44.90
CA GLN A 234 40.09 67.04 44.92
C GLN A 234 39.50 66.86 43.50
N LYS A 235 39.54 67.91 42.67
CA LYS A 235 39.10 67.85 41.26
C LYS A 235 39.97 66.92 40.40
N SER A 236 41.28 66.94 40.62
CA SER A 236 42.24 66.07 39.93
C SER A 236 42.04 64.61 40.31
N LEU A 237 41.83 64.33 41.60
CA LEU A 237 41.48 63.01 42.10
C LEU A 237 40.18 62.48 41.49
N ALA A 238 39.11 63.27 41.48
CA ALA A 238 37.82 62.88 40.90
C ALA A 238 37.97 62.53 39.40
N THR A 239 38.76 63.33 38.67
CA THR A 239 39.06 63.10 37.25
C THR A 239 39.88 61.82 37.02
N TYR A 240 40.81 61.49 37.92
CA TYR A 240 41.56 60.23 37.89
C TYR A 240 40.67 59.02 38.16
N LEU A 241 39.83 59.08 39.21
CA LEU A 241 38.96 57.97 39.63
C LEU A 241 37.89 57.64 38.58
N ASP A 242 37.31 58.64 37.90
CA ASP A 242 36.42 58.43 36.75
C ASP A 242 37.14 57.70 35.60
N LYS A 243 38.32 58.17 35.20
CA LYS A 243 39.11 57.53 34.13
C LYS A 243 39.56 56.11 34.49
N LYS A 244 40.01 55.89 35.72
CA LYS A 244 40.50 54.58 36.20
C LYS A 244 39.36 53.57 36.34
N SER A 245 38.20 53.96 36.86
CA SER A 245 37.02 53.08 36.92
C SER A 245 36.52 52.68 35.53
N ARG A 246 36.43 53.62 34.57
CA ARG A 246 36.13 53.31 33.17
C ARG A 246 37.15 52.34 32.55
N ALA A 247 38.44 52.53 32.83
CA ALA A 247 39.50 51.64 32.33
C ALA A 247 39.39 50.21 32.89
N GLU A 248 39.08 50.04 34.19
CA GLU A 248 38.85 48.71 34.78
C GLU A 248 37.58 48.04 34.26
N VAL A 249 36.51 48.80 33.97
CA VAL A 249 35.31 48.28 33.29
C VAL A 249 35.64 47.77 31.88
N ILE A 250 36.35 48.57 31.07
CA ILE A 250 36.77 48.17 29.71
C ILE A 250 37.68 46.95 29.74
N LYS A 251 38.64 46.90 30.68
CA LYS A 251 39.53 45.75 30.90
C LYS A 251 38.75 44.49 31.27
N THR A 252 37.74 44.60 32.13
CA THR A 252 36.86 43.48 32.51
C THR A 252 36.00 43.02 31.34
N GLN A 253 35.43 43.94 30.56
CA GLN A 253 34.67 43.64 29.35
C GLN A 253 35.54 42.94 28.29
N ASN A 254 36.76 43.42 28.04
CA ASN A 254 37.70 42.81 27.11
C ASN A 254 38.11 41.38 27.55
N GLN A 255 38.32 41.16 28.85
CA GLN A 255 38.59 39.82 29.38
C GLN A 255 37.39 38.88 29.27
N ALA A 256 36.16 39.37 29.45
CA ALA A 256 34.95 38.59 29.23
C ALA A 256 34.76 38.23 27.74
N LEU A 257 34.89 39.22 26.85
CA LEU A 257 34.80 39.05 25.40
C LEU A 257 35.88 38.09 24.86
N GLN A 258 37.11 38.15 25.40
CA GLN A 258 38.16 37.21 25.03
C GLN A 258 37.79 35.77 25.40
N ARG A 259 37.29 35.52 26.63
CA ARG A 259 36.80 34.19 27.05
C ARG A 259 35.63 33.71 26.19
N GLU A 260 34.73 34.60 25.81
CA GLU A 260 33.60 34.28 24.94
C GLU A 260 34.06 33.91 23.52
N ASN A 261 35.04 34.64 22.97
CA ASN A 261 35.65 34.33 21.68
C ASN A 261 36.40 32.99 21.71
N GLU A 262 37.15 32.71 22.77
CA GLU A 262 37.86 31.43 22.97
C GLU A 262 36.86 30.26 23.09
N ALA A 263 35.78 30.42 23.86
CA ALA A 263 34.70 29.44 23.97
C ALA A 263 33.87 29.30 22.66
N GLY A 264 33.71 30.38 21.90
CA GLY A 264 33.12 30.37 20.56
C GLY A 264 33.95 29.57 19.57
N LEU A 265 35.26 29.81 19.53
CA LEU A 265 36.21 29.08 18.70
C LEU A 265 36.29 27.59 19.09
N ALA A 266 36.23 27.26 20.38
CA ALA A 266 36.18 25.87 20.85
C ALA A 266 34.91 25.16 20.35
N ARG A 267 33.72 25.73 20.61
CA ARG A 267 32.42 25.20 20.15
C ARG A 267 32.38 25.04 18.62
N MET A 268 32.91 26.00 17.87
CA MET A 268 32.91 25.97 16.41
C MET A 268 33.90 24.93 15.83
N LYS A 269 35.02 24.64 16.51
CA LYS A 269 35.90 23.50 16.16
C LYS A 269 35.22 22.16 16.42
N GLU A 270 34.55 22.02 17.56
CA GLU A 270 33.85 20.79 17.96
C GLU A 270 32.67 20.48 17.02
N GLU A 271 31.84 21.48 16.71
CA GLU A 271 30.72 21.34 15.76
C GLU A 271 31.22 21.03 14.34
N ASN A 272 32.35 21.61 13.89
CA ASN A 272 32.93 21.26 12.60
C ASN A 272 33.36 19.78 12.52
N GLU A 273 34.00 19.23 13.56
CA GLU A 273 34.31 17.79 13.60
C GLU A 273 33.03 16.93 13.75
N ALA A 274 31.99 17.42 14.42
CA ALA A 274 30.68 16.75 14.48
C ALA A 274 29.94 16.76 13.13
N ILE A 275 30.04 17.84 12.35
CA ILE A 275 29.54 17.94 10.97
C ILE A 275 30.32 16.99 10.08
N LYS A 276 31.65 16.99 10.15
CA LYS A 276 32.54 16.10 9.38
C LYS A 276 32.22 14.62 9.62
N ARG A 277 32.01 14.21 10.89
CA ARG A 277 31.57 12.85 11.25
C ARG A 277 30.16 12.54 10.72
N ARG A 278 29.20 13.47 10.84
CA ARG A 278 27.85 13.33 10.26
C ARG A 278 27.90 13.16 8.75
N ASN A 279 28.73 13.93 8.05
CA ASN A 279 28.88 13.88 6.59
C ASN A 279 29.52 12.55 6.15
N GLN A 280 30.55 12.07 6.84
CA GLN A 280 31.15 10.75 6.58
C GLN A 280 30.15 9.61 6.81
N ALA A 281 29.40 9.64 7.92
CA ALA A 281 28.36 8.65 8.21
C ALA A 281 27.18 8.72 7.23
N GLY A 282 26.83 9.92 6.76
CA GLY A 282 25.82 10.15 5.72
C GLY A 282 26.26 9.58 4.37
N GLN A 283 27.47 9.92 3.92
CA GLN A 283 28.05 9.40 2.68
C GLN A 283 28.13 7.86 2.70
N SER A 284 28.65 7.28 3.79
CA SER A 284 28.73 5.82 3.94
C SER A 284 27.36 5.12 3.86
N LYS A 285 26.29 5.73 4.39
CA LYS A 285 24.91 5.24 4.23
C LYS A 285 24.39 5.36 2.79
N VAL A 286 24.73 6.44 2.09
CA VAL A 286 24.38 6.64 0.68
C VAL A 286 25.12 5.63 -0.21
N ASP A 287 26.41 5.43 0.00
CA ASP A 287 27.22 4.44 -0.72
C ASP A 287 26.73 3.01 -0.50
N GLU A 288 26.31 2.69 0.74
CA GLU A 288 25.68 1.41 1.08
C GLU A 288 24.34 1.23 0.34
N ALA A 289 23.44 2.20 0.43
CA ALA A 289 22.14 2.16 -0.25
C ALA A 289 22.28 2.07 -1.77
N ASN A 290 23.23 2.80 -2.37
CA ASN A 290 23.55 2.72 -3.79
C ASN A 290 24.05 1.33 -4.19
N ARG A 291 24.96 0.73 -3.40
CA ARG A 291 25.50 -0.62 -3.68
C ARG A 291 24.43 -1.70 -3.57
N GLN A 292 23.55 -1.62 -2.57
CA GLN A 292 22.42 -2.53 -2.40
C GLN A 292 21.38 -2.36 -3.51
N GLY A 293 21.07 -1.11 -3.89
CA GLY A 293 20.18 -0.79 -5.00
C GLY A 293 20.69 -1.32 -6.34
N GLN A 294 21.98 -1.12 -6.63
CA GLN A 294 22.62 -1.65 -7.84
C GLN A 294 22.56 -3.18 -7.89
N ALA A 295 22.95 -3.87 -6.80
CA ALA A 295 22.88 -5.33 -6.72
C ALA A 295 21.44 -5.88 -6.90
N ALA A 296 20.43 -5.16 -6.39
CA ALA A 296 19.02 -5.52 -6.60
C ALA A 296 18.56 -5.31 -8.05
N VAL A 297 19.02 -4.24 -8.72
CA VAL A 297 18.78 -3.99 -10.15
C VAL A 297 19.44 -5.06 -11.02
N ASP A 298 20.70 -5.40 -10.76
CA ASP A 298 21.45 -6.39 -11.53
C ASP A 298 20.85 -7.79 -11.38
N LYS A 299 20.48 -8.19 -10.16
CA LYS A 299 19.73 -9.43 -9.91
C LYS A 299 18.41 -9.46 -10.71
N ARG A 300 17.60 -8.39 -10.63
CA ARG A 300 16.33 -8.29 -11.34
C ARG A 300 16.50 -8.33 -12.87
N ASN A 301 17.59 -7.76 -13.38
CA ASN A 301 17.92 -7.79 -14.80
C ASN A 301 18.34 -9.19 -15.25
N ALA A 302 19.16 -9.91 -14.47
CA ALA A 302 19.51 -11.30 -14.73
C ALA A 302 18.29 -12.24 -14.69
N GLU A 303 17.39 -12.06 -13.71
CA GLU A 303 16.12 -12.80 -13.61
C GLU A 303 15.22 -12.55 -14.82
N LYS A 304 15.08 -11.28 -15.24
CA LYS A 304 14.33 -10.92 -16.46
C LYS A 304 14.95 -11.52 -17.72
N GLN A 305 16.27 -11.47 -17.89
CA GLN A 305 16.94 -12.04 -19.06
C GLN A 305 16.70 -13.54 -19.14
N LYS A 306 16.78 -14.25 -18.01
CA LYS A 306 16.48 -15.68 -17.92
C LYS A 306 15.01 -16.00 -18.24
N LEU A 307 14.07 -15.14 -17.82
CA LEU A 307 12.66 -15.26 -18.18
C LEU A 307 12.42 -15.10 -19.70
N VAL A 308 13.11 -14.15 -20.35
CA VAL A 308 13.05 -13.97 -21.81
C VAL A 308 13.56 -15.21 -22.53
N THR A 309 14.79 -15.66 -22.23
CA THR A 309 15.38 -16.85 -22.87
C THR A 309 14.54 -18.12 -22.67
N ASN A 310 13.97 -18.32 -21.48
CA ASN A 310 13.05 -19.44 -21.23
C ASN A 310 11.79 -19.36 -22.13
N ARG A 311 11.21 -18.17 -22.29
CA ARG A 311 9.97 -17.99 -23.07
C ARG A 311 10.22 -18.04 -24.58
N ASP A 312 11.40 -17.62 -25.05
CA ASP A 312 11.80 -17.80 -26.45
C ASP A 312 11.91 -19.29 -26.81
N ALA A 313 12.48 -20.11 -25.91
CA ALA A 313 12.55 -21.56 -26.06
C ALA A 313 11.15 -22.23 -26.02
N GLU A 314 10.25 -21.75 -25.16
CA GLU A 314 8.85 -22.19 -25.12
C GLU A 314 8.13 -21.86 -26.44
N ILE A 315 8.26 -20.62 -26.93
CA ILE A 315 7.67 -20.15 -28.20
C ILE A 315 8.18 -20.98 -29.38
N ALA A 316 9.49 -21.28 -29.44
CA ALA A 316 10.06 -22.15 -30.46
C ALA A 316 9.45 -23.56 -30.41
N THR A 317 9.30 -24.13 -29.20
CA THR A 317 8.70 -25.45 -28.97
C THR A 317 7.23 -25.50 -29.40
N VAL A 318 6.44 -24.47 -29.07
CA VAL A 318 5.03 -24.34 -29.47
C VAL A 318 4.90 -24.16 -30.99
N LYS A 319 5.75 -23.33 -31.61
CA LYS A 319 5.75 -23.09 -33.06
C LYS A 319 6.01 -24.38 -33.86
N GLU A 320 6.99 -25.17 -33.43
CA GLU A 320 7.31 -26.46 -34.04
C GLU A 320 6.21 -27.52 -33.81
N ARG A 321 5.59 -27.55 -32.63
CA ARG A 321 4.42 -28.42 -32.34
C ARG A 321 3.24 -28.07 -33.26
N ASN A 322 2.96 -26.78 -33.44
CA ASN A 322 1.86 -26.31 -34.28
C ASN A 322 2.12 -26.62 -35.77
N ARG A 323 3.34 -26.41 -36.26
CA ARG A 323 3.74 -26.81 -37.64
C ARG A 323 3.49 -28.30 -37.89
N LYS A 324 3.97 -29.17 -37.01
CA LYS A 324 3.75 -30.62 -37.10
C LYS A 324 2.26 -30.99 -37.13
N LYS A 325 1.44 -30.37 -36.27
CA LYS A 325 -0.01 -30.65 -36.24
C LYS A 325 -0.76 -30.13 -37.46
N GLN A 326 -0.31 -29.01 -38.06
CA GLN A 326 -0.83 -28.54 -39.34
C GLN A 326 -0.47 -29.49 -40.49
N GLU A 327 0.77 -29.99 -40.53
CA GLU A 327 1.22 -30.97 -41.53
C GLU A 327 0.49 -32.32 -41.39
N GLU A 328 0.16 -32.74 -40.17
CA GLU A 328 -0.65 -33.93 -39.89
C GLU A 328 -2.10 -33.78 -40.39
N VAL A 329 -2.78 -32.68 -40.03
CA VAL A 329 -4.15 -32.40 -40.48
C VAL A 329 -4.22 -32.23 -42.00
N ALA A 330 -3.23 -31.58 -42.63
CA ALA A 330 -3.17 -31.45 -44.08
C ALA A 330 -3.09 -32.81 -44.79
N ARG A 331 -2.30 -33.75 -44.25
CA ARG A 331 -2.21 -35.13 -44.79
C ARG A 331 -3.51 -35.92 -44.57
N GLN A 332 -4.15 -35.78 -43.41
CA GLN A 332 -5.44 -36.43 -43.13
C GLN A 332 -6.51 -35.94 -44.09
N ASN A 333 -6.66 -34.61 -44.26
CA ASN A 333 -7.61 -34.04 -45.20
C ASN A 333 -7.33 -34.49 -46.65
N GLN A 334 -6.07 -34.46 -47.10
CA GLN A 334 -5.70 -34.91 -48.45
C GLN A 334 -6.03 -36.40 -48.68
N SER A 335 -5.90 -37.25 -47.65
CA SER A 335 -6.32 -38.65 -47.73
C SER A 335 -7.84 -38.79 -47.84
N ILE A 336 -8.58 -38.05 -47.01
CA ILE A 336 -10.06 -38.04 -46.99
C ILE A 336 -10.62 -37.54 -48.33
N ASP A 337 -10.06 -36.47 -48.90
CA ASP A 337 -10.49 -35.93 -50.19
C ASP A 337 -10.23 -36.91 -51.35
N ALA A 338 -9.09 -37.62 -51.34
CA ALA A 338 -8.79 -38.65 -52.32
C ALA A 338 -9.72 -39.88 -52.19
N GLU A 339 -10.05 -40.28 -50.96
CA GLU A 339 -10.99 -41.36 -50.66
C GLU A 339 -12.42 -41.00 -51.10
N ASN A 340 -12.90 -39.79 -50.76
CA ASN A 340 -14.19 -39.26 -51.21
C ASN A 340 -14.32 -39.20 -52.73
N GLN A 341 -13.25 -38.78 -53.45
CA GLN A 341 -13.24 -38.77 -54.91
C GLN A 341 -13.29 -40.18 -55.51
N ALA A 342 -12.59 -41.15 -54.91
CA ALA A 342 -12.64 -42.54 -55.34
C ALA A 342 -14.02 -43.19 -55.11
N ASP A 343 -14.64 -42.95 -53.94
CA ASP A 343 -15.99 -43.40 -53.61
C ASP A 343 -17.04 -42.82 -54.56
N LEU A 344 -16.98 -41.51 -54.85
CA LEU A 344 -17.88 -40.86 -55.80
C LEU A 344 -17.70 -41.39 -57.24
N ALA A 345 -16.46 -41.64 -57.66
CA ALA A 345 -16.16 -42.23 -58.97
C ALA A 345 -16.62 -43.69 -59.09
N ARG A 346 -16.62 -44.45 -57.98
CA ARG A 346 -17.20 -45.80 -57.92
C ARG A 346 -18.72 -45.74 -58.02
N TYR A 347 -19.38 -44.95 -57.16
CA TYR A 347 -20.83 -44.77 -57.12
C TYR A 347 -21.41 -44.39 -58.50
N ASN A 348 -20.79 -43.42 -59.18
CA ASN A 348 -21.25 -42.99 -60.51
C ASN A 348 -21.13 -44.08 -61.58
N ARG A 349 -20.16 -45.02 -61.45
CA ARG A 349 -20.02 -46.17 -62.34
C ARG A 349 -21.09 -47.23 -62.05
N GLU A 350 -21.32 -47.53 -60.78
CA GLU A 350 -22.30 -48.51 -60.32
C GLU A 350 -23.73 -48.08 -60.69
N LEU A 351 -24.06 -46.80 -60.52
CA LEU A 351 -25.31 -46.21 -60.98
C LEU A 351 -25.51 -46.35 -62.50
N ALA A 352 -24.44 -46.17 -63.29
CA ALA A 352 -24.46 -46.33 -64.75
C ALA A 352 -24.47 -47.80 -65.25
N GLU A 353 -24.14 -48.76 -64.39
CA GLU A 353 -24.37 -50.20 -64.63
C GLU A 353 -25.82 -50.56 -64.33
N ILE A 354 -26.33 -50.19 -63.15
CA ILE A 354 -27.72 -50.43 -62.72
C ILE A 354 -28.75 -49.84 -63.69
N THR A 355 -28.51 -48.63 -64.21
CA THR A 355 -29.42 -47.94 -65.14
C THR A 355 -29.65 -48.69 -66.47
N ARG A 356 -28.85 -49.72 -66.79
CA ARG A 356 -29.04 -50.55 -68.00
C ARG A 356 -30.12 -51.62 -67.84
N GLY A 357 -30.51 -51.97 -66.61
CA GLY A 357 -31.49 -53.03 -66.34
C GLY A 357 -31.03 -54.45 -66.73
N GLU A 358 -29.73 -54.71 -66.73
CA GLU A 358 -29.15 -56.03 -67.00
C GLU A 358 -29.64 -57.10 -66.00
N ASP A 359 -29.81 -58.35 -66.44
CA ASP A 359 -30.30 -59.47 -65.62
C ASP A 359 -29.39 -59.70 -64.39
N GLY A 360 -29.99 -59.73 -63.19
CA GLY A 360 -29.30 -59.90 -61.92
C GLY A 360 -28.90 -58.61 -61.19
N TYR A 361 -29.06 -57.43 -61.80
CA TYR A 361 -28.89 -56.14 -61.11
C TYR A 361 -30.15 -55.73 -60.34
N ILE A 362 -29.97 -55.06 -59.21
CA ILE A 362 -31.07 -54.45 -58.43
C ILE A 362 -31.65 -53.29 -59.25
N SER A 363 -32.96 -53.07 -59.24
CA SER A 363 -33.63 -52.05 -60.08
C SER A 363 -33.38 -50.59 -59.69
N GLU A 364 -32.53 -50.32 -58.71
CA GLU A 364 -32.12 -48.99 -58.24
C GLU A 364 -30.77 -49.07 -57.52
N ALA A 365 -30.05 -47.95 -57.45
CA ALA A 365 -28.77 -47.88 -56.75
C ALA A 365 -28.97 -47.86 -55.22
N LEU A 366 -28.61 -48.96 -54.56
CA LEU A 366 -28.61 -49.10 -53.12
C LEU A 366 -27.17 -49.16 -52.58
N ALA A 367 -26.79 -48.15 -51.79
CA ALA A 367 -25.59 -48.22 -50.97
C ALA A 367 -25.82 -49.21 -49.82
N GLN A 368 -25.13 -50.35 -49.81
CA GLN A 368 -25.23 -51.28 -48.69
C GLN A 368 -24.49 -50.70 -47.48
N GLY A 369 -25.24 -50.11 -46.53
CA GLY A 369 -24.66 -49.67 -45.27
C GLY A 369 -24.26 -50.84 -44.39
N LEU A 370 -24.90 -51.99 -44.54
CA LEU A 370 -24.83 -53.12 -43.62
C LEU A 370 -24.06 -54.30 -44.24
N ASN A 371 -22.83 -54.57 -43.82
CA ASN A 371 -22.05 -55.69 -44.34
C ASN A 371 -21.81 -56.75 -43.28
N LEU A 372 -22.36 -57.93 -43.50
CA LEU A 372 -22.12 -59.13 -42.71
C LEU A 372 -21.88 -60.34 -43.62
N ASN A 373 -21.63 -60.10 -44.91
CA ASN A 373 -21.69 -61.06 -46.02
C ASN A 373 -20.84 -62.31 -45.80
N ASP A 374 -19.70 -62.17 -45.14
CA ASP A 374 -18.83 -63.29 -44.79
C ASP A 374 -19.38 -63.90 -43.49
N GLY A 375 -20.03 -65.06 -43.62
CA GLY A 375 -20.83 -65.68 -42.56
C GLY A 375 -20.09 -65.89 -41.25
N GLU A 376 -20.84 -66.08 -40.16
CA GLU A 376 -20.33 -66.06 -38.78
C GLU A 376 -20.46 -67.44 -38.10
N PRO A 377 -19.88 -68.55 -38.65
CA PRO A 377 -20.07 -69.92 -38.14
C PRO A 377 -19.42 -70.17 -36.76
N GLN A 378 -18.61 -69.24 -36.27
CA GLN A 378 -18.07 -69.22 -34.90
C GLN A 378 -18.90 -68.38 -33.91
N ALA A 379 -19.99 -67.74 -34.35
CA ALA A 379 -20.89 -67.02 -33.48
C ALA A 379 -21.57 -67.95 -32.48
N ARG A 380 -22.04 -67.41 -31.36
CA ARG A 380 -22.71 -68.20 -30.30
C ARG A 380 -23.92 -67.45 -29.79
N HIS A 381 -25.11 -68.05 -29.85
CA HIS A 381 -26.30 -67.52 -29.16
C HIS A 381 -26.72 -68.39 -27.99
N GLY A 382 -27.53 -67.77 -27.13
CA GLY A 382 -28.59 -68.46 -26.41
C GLY A 382 -29.92 -67.80 -26.75
N ALA A 383 -31.03 -68.52 -26.55
CA ALA A 383 -32.34 -67.91 -26.55
C ALA A 383 -32.65 -67.34 -25.15
N SER A 384 -32.66 -66.01 -25.04
CA SER A 384 -32.88 -65.25 -23.80
C SER A 384 -34.31 -65.38 -23.23
N THR A 385 -35.24 -65.97 -24.00
CA THR A 385 -36.62 -66.27 -23.58
C THR A 385 -36.78 -67.64 -22.92
N ARG A 386 -36.12 -68.68 -23.47
CA ARG A 386 -35.98 -70.02 -22.87
C ARG A 386 -34.86 -70.79 -23.57
N ASN A 387 -34.26 -71.74 -22.85
CA ASN A 387 -33.29 -72.68 -23.43
C ASN A 387 -33.90 -73.53 -24.56
N PRO A 388 -33.08 -74.04 -25.50
CA PRO A 388 -33.49 -75.08 -26.43
C PRO A 388 -33.82 -76.39 -25.71
N ASP A 389 -34.66 -77.19 -26.35
CA ASP A 389 -35.01 -78.55 -25.89
C ASP A 389 -33.85 -79.53 -26.16
N SER A 390 -33.04 -79.30 -27.21
CA SER A 390 -31.72 -79.93 -27.39
C SER A 390 -30.77 -79.09 -28.27
N ILE A 391 -29.47 -79.38 -28.22
CA ILE A 391 -28.47 -78.80 -29.13
C ILE A 391 -27.79 -79.95 -29.89
N ILE A 392 -27.80 -79.88 -31.21
CA ILE A 392 -27.19 -80.87 -32.11
C ILE A 392 -26.06 -80.24 -32.92
N SER A 393 -25.21 -81.07 -33.54
CA SER A 393 -24.06 -80.62 -34.34
C SER A 393 -24.26 -80.87 -35.83
N ARG A 394 -23.42 -80.22 -36.66
CA ARG A 394 -23.33 -80.53 -38.09
C ARG A 394 -23.05 -82.03 -38.28
N GLY A 395 -23.82 -82.68 -39.15
CA GLY A 395 -23.83 -84.13 -39.37
C GLY A 395 -24.97 -84.88 -38.68
N ASP A 396 -25.74 -84.24 -37.81
CA ASP A 396 -26.92 -84.86 -37.20
C ASP A 396 -28.03 -85.19 -38.23
N ALA A 397 -28.72 -86.32 -38.04
CA ALA A 397 -29.73 -86.82 -38.95
C ALA A 397 -30.95 -85.89 -39.10
N LEU A 398 -31.31 -85.11 -38.07
CA LEU A 398 -32.42 -84.15 -38.13
C LEU A 398 -32.17 -83.08 -39.21
N LEU A 399 -30.92 -82.65 -39.38
CA LEU A 399 -30.52 -81.63 -40.34
C LEU A 399 -30.65 -82.12 -41.80
N GLY A 400 -30.62 -83.43 -42.05
CA GLY A 400 -30.82 -84.02 -43.38
C GLY A 400 -29.99 -83.37 -44.49
N GLY A 401 -30.65 -82.66 -45.41
CA GLY A 401 -29.99 -81.91 -46.48
C GLY A 401 -29.21 -80.67 -46.02
N TYR A 402 -29.71 -79.97 -45.00
CA TYR A 402 -29.14 -78.71 -44.50
C TYR A 402 -27.71 -78.87 -43.99
N SER A 403 -27.35 -80.03 -43.43
CA SER A 403 -25.98 -80.30 -42.96
C SER A 403 -24.90 -80.20 -44.05
N ARG A 404 -25.27 -80.22 -45.34
CA ARG A 404 -24.34 -80.07 -46.48
C ARG A 404 -24.20 -78.63 -46.97
N ILE A 405 -25.12 -77.73 -46.60
CA ILE A 405 -25.20 -76.35 -47.13
C ILE A 405 -25.10 -75.27 -46.04
N LEU A 406 -25.31 -75.63 -44.77
CA LEU A 406 -25.09 -74.77 -43.61
C LEU A 406 -23.72 -75.07 -43.00
N ASP A 407 -22.97 -74.02 -42.67
CA ASP A 407 -21.62 -74.08 -42.11
C ASP A 407 -21.56 -73.87 -40.60
N SER A 408 -22.68 -73.55 -39.96
CA SER A 408 -22.87 -73.65 -38.51
C SER A 408 -22.37 -74.99 -37.93
N THR A 409 -21.79 -74.91 -36.75
CA THR A 409 -21.23 -76.03 -35.99
C THR A 409 -22.19 -76.59 -34.94
N GLY A 410 -23.11 -75.76 -34.44
CA GLY A 410 -24.16 -76.12 -33.49
C GLY A 410 -25.53 -75.59 -33.91
N PHE A 411 -26.58 -76.33 -33.59
CA PHE A 411 -27.96 -76.06 -33.99
C PHE A 411 -28.88 -76.26 -32.80
N PHE A 412 -29.69 -75.24 -32.50
CA PHE A 412 -30.51 -75.14 -31.30
C PHE A 412 -31.93 -75.58 -31.65
N VAL A 413 -32.35 -76.73 -31.12
CA VAL A 413 -33.64 -77.37 -31.42
C VAL A 413 -34.67 -76.96 -30.39
N TYR A 414 -35.84 -76.51 -30.85
CA TYR A 414 -37.03 -76.26 -30.06
C TYR A 414 -38.12 -77.18 -30.60
N ASP A 415 -38.49 -78.21 -29.83
CA ASP A 415 -39.37 -79.29 -30.28
C ASP A 415 -40.83 -78.85 -30.43
N HIS A 416 -41.20 -77.80 -29.71
CA HIS A 416 -42.52 -77.19 -29.74
C HIS A 416 -42.38 -75.67 -29.69
N PHE A 417 -42.32 -75.00 -30.85
CA PHE A 417 -42.37 -73.55 -30.99
C PHE A 417 -43.80 -73.12 -31.34
N ALA A 418 -44.55 -72.63 -30.35
CA ALA A 418 -46.01 -72.50 -30.43
C ALA A 418 -46.47 -71.27 -31.23
N THR A 419 -47.63 -71.34 -31.88
CA THR A 419 -48.26 -70.19 -32.54
C THR A 419 -48.51 -69.06 -31.53
N GLY A 420 -47.93 -67.88 -31.79
CA GLY A 420 -47.91 -66.74 -30.88
C GLY A 420 -46.69 -66.65 -29.97
N GLU A 421 -45.87 -67.70 -29.86
CA GLU A 421 -44.61 -67.68 -29.13
C GLU A 421 -43.59 -66.79 -29.84
N THR A 422 -42.80 -66.03 -29.07
CA THR A 422 -41.63 -65.30 -29.55
C THR A 422 -40.39 -65.78 -28.84
N LEU A 423 -39.40 -66.25 -29.59
CA LEU A 423 -38.07 -66.57 -29.09
C LEU A 423 -37.11 -65.41 -29.39
N GLN A 424 -36.32 -64.98 -28.40
CA GLN A 424 -35.28 -63.95 -28.59
C GLN A 424 -33.91 -64.60 -28.54
N PHE A 425 -33.15 -64.52 -29.62
CA PHE A 425 -31.81 -65.08 -29.77
C PHE A 425 -30.77 -63.96 -29.69
N ASP A 426 -29.86 -64.07 -28.72
CA ASP A 426 -28.77 -63.11 -28.52
C ASP A 426 -27.41 -63.77 -28.85
N TYR A 427 -26.94 -63.65 -30.11
CA TYR A 427 -25.66 -64.20 -30.59
C TYR A 427 -24.48 -63.29 -30.19
N GLN A 428 -23.26 -63.80 -30.14
CA GLN A 428 -22.03 -63.05 -29.86
C GLN A 428 -20.86 -63.66 -30.65
N ASN A 429 -19.65 -63.13 -30.46
CA ASN A 429 -18.41 -63.63 -31.09
C ASN A 429 -18.36 -63.46 -32.62
N LEU A 430 -18.76 -62.29 -33.10
CA LEU A 430 -18.77 -61.91 -34.51
C LEU A 430 -17.39 -61.40 -34.96
N LEU A 431 -16.98 -61.75 -36.18
CA LEU A 431 -15.67 -61.43 -36.74
C LEU A 431 -15.74 -60.53 -37.97
N HIS A 432 -16.78 -60.67 -38.79
CA HIS A 432 -16.90 -60.05 -40.11
C HIS A 432 -17.99 -58.95 -40.14
N ALA A 433 -18.96 -59.06 -39.25
CA ALA A 433 -20.06 -58.15 -39.03
C ALA A 433 -19.66 -56.67 -38.90
N ASN A 434 -20.23 -55.80 -39.75
CA ASN A 434 -20.04 -54.35 -39.68
C ASN A 434 -21.20 -53.54 -40.29
N PHE A 435 -21.32 -52.25 -39.91
CA PHE A 435 -22.20 -51.27 -40.55
C PHE A 435 -21.47 -49.94 -40.76
N ALA A 436 -21.55 -49.41 -41.97
CA ALA A 436 -20.84 -48.24 -42.47
C ALA A 436 -19.30 -48.30 -42.26
N GLY A 437 -18.74 -49.51 -42.13
CA GLY A 437 -17.34 -49.77 -41.80
C GLY A 437 -17.02 -49.87 -40.29
N LYS A 438 -18.00 -49.68 -39.38
CA LYS A 438 -17.84 -49.92 -37.94
C LYS A 438 -18.21 -51.36 -37.57
N LYS A 439 -17.44 -52.02 -36.70
CA LYS A 439 -17.72 -53.39 -36.25
C LYS A 439 -19.05 -53.53 -35.50
N ILE A 440 -19.75 -54.63 -35.79
CA ILE A 440 -20.97 -55.14 -35.16
C ILE A 440 -20.58 -56.35 -34.27
N THR A 441 -21.15 -56.53 -33.07
CA THR A 441 -20.57 -57.37 -31.98
C THR A 441 -21.41 -58.47 -31.25
N HIS A 442 -22.74 -58.36 -31.06
CA HIS A 442 -23.59 -59.15 -30.13
C HIS A 442 -25.09 -59.21 -30.55
N ILE A 443 -25.50 -60.14 -31.43
CA ILE A 443 -26.70 -60.14 -32.31
C ILE A 443 -28.05 -60.37 -31.59
N GLN A 444 -29.09 -59.55 -31.78
CA GLN A 444 -30.45 -59.80 -31.31
C GLN A 444 -31.49 -60.04 -32.44
N TYR A 445 -32.12 -61.22 -32.40
CA TYR A 445 -33.28 -61.61 -33.19
C TYR A 445 -34.48 -62.00 -32.31
N ALA A 446 -35.61 -61.31 -32.45
CA ALA A 446 -36.90 -61.81 -31.98
C ALA A 446 -37.63 -62.51 -33.13
N LEU A 447 -37.79 -63.83 -33.06
CA LEU A 447 -38.54 -64.64 -34.03
C LEU A 447 -39.88 -65.03 -33.41
N THR A 448 -40.99 -64.71 -34.07
CA THR A 448 -42.35 -65.03 -33.63
C THR A 448 -43.01 -66.01 -34.60
N ASN A 449 -43.56 -67.12 -34.10
CA ASN A 449 -44.45 -67.98 -34.89
C ASN A 449 -45.81 -67.28 -35.03
N ILE A 450 -46.17 -66.87 -36.26
CA ILE A 450 -47.44 -66.19 -36.57
C ILE A 450 -48.50 -67.21 -37.00
N HIS A 451 -48.11 -68.23 -37.76
CA HIS A 451 -48.95 -69.36 -38.15
C HIS A 451 -48.15 -70.67 -38.18
N SER A 452 -48.76 -71.73 -37.63
CA SER A 452 -48.35 -73.13 -37.81
C SER A 452 -49.25 -73.80 -38.87
N PRO A 453 -48.86 -74.98 -39.43
CA PRO A 453 -49.64 -75.69 -40.46
C PRO A 453 -51.08 -76.01 -40.04
N LEU A 454 -51.95 -76.30 -41.02
CA LEU A 454 -53.37 -76.49 -40.74
C LEU A 454 -53.61 -77.64 -39.74
N GLY A 455 -54.37 -77.35 -38.67
CA GLY A 455 -54.63 -78.30 -37.58
C GLY A 455 -53.48 -78.47 -36.57
N LYS A 456 -52.36 -77.76 -36.72
CA LYS A 456 -51.25 -77.72 -35.76
C LYS A 456 -51.25 -76.40 -34.99
N ASN A 457 -50.73 -76.41 -33.75
CA ASN A 457 -50.58 -75.21 -32.90
C ASN A 457 -49.11 -74.85 -32.62
N ALA A 458 -48.16 -75.57 -33.19
CA ALA A 458 -46.72 -75.36 -33.05
C ALA A 458 -45.96 -76.02 -34.23
N VAL A 459 -44.67 -75.71 -34.33
CA VAL A 459 -43.71 -76.36 -35.23
C VAL A 459 -42.47 -76.81 -34.45
N LYS A 460 -41.66 -77.72 -35.03
CA LYS A 460 -40.28 -77.92 -34.57
C LYS A 460 -39.40 -76.89 -35.26
N LEU A 461 -38.69 -76.08 -34.48
CA LEU A 461 -37.76 -75.05 -34.94
C LEU A 461 -36.31 -75.50 -34.68
N VAL A 462 -35.42 -75.27 -35.63
CA VAL A 462 -33.97 -75.45 -35.46
C VAL A 462 -33.26 -74.17 -35.88
N VAL A 463 -32.48 -73.58 -34.97
CA VAL A 463 -31.77 -72.31 -35.19
C VAL A 463 -30.26 -72.56 -35.22
N PRO A 464 -29.58 -72.37 -36.37
CA PRO A 464 -28.13 -72.50 -36.48
C PRO A 464 -27.38 -71.50 -35.58
N ASN A 465 -26.10 -71.77 -35.25
CA ASN A 465 -25.30 -70.83 -34.46
C ASN A 465 -24.76 -69.65 -35.28
N ASP A 466 -24.68 -69.77 -36.61
CA ASP A 466 -24.47 -68.66 -37.54
C ASP A 466 -25.79 -67.93 -37.77
N PRO A 467 -25.93 -66.66 -37.36
CA PRO A 467 -27.16 -65.91 -37.58
C PRO A 467 -27.41 -65.65 -39.08
N THR A 468 -26.40 -65.73 -39.94
CA THR A 468 -26.53 -65.52 -41.40
C THR A 468 -27.17 -66.71 -42.12
N GLU A 469 -27.48 -67.78 -41.37
CA GLU A 469 -28.12 -69.02 -41.83
C GLU A 469 -29.59 -69.14 -41.39
N GLY A 470 -30.12 -68.14 -40.67
CA GLY A 470 -31.56 -68.01 -40.42
C GLY A 470 -32.12 -69.05 -39.43
N PHE A 471 -33.07 -69.85 -39.89
CA PHE A 471 -33.70 -70.93 -39.12
C PHE A 471 -34.33 -71.98 -40.06
N ILE A 472 -34.57 -73.18 -39.54
CA ILE A 472 -35.31 -74.26 -40.20
C ILE A 472 -36.59 -74.51 -39.39
N ALA A 473 -37.75 -74.53 -40.05
CA ALA A 473 -39.01 -74.92 -39.44
C ALA A 473 -39.53 -76.19 -40.13
N TYR A 474 -39.79 -77.24 -39.36
CA TYR A 474 -40.24 -78.53 -39.88
C TYR A 474 -41.77 -78.62 -39.83
N ARG A 475 -42.36 -79.06 -40.95
CA ARG A 475 -43.78 -79.42 -41.09
C ARG A 475 -43.94 -80.86 -41.56
N GLU A 476 -45.14 -81.38 -41.40
CA GLU A 476 -45.63 -82.56 -42.12
C GLU A 476 -46.18 -82.12 -43.50
N ASP A 477 -46.36 -83.08 -44.41
CA ASP A 477 -47.07 -82.88 -45.68
C ASP A 477 -48.49 -82.33 -45.41
N GLY A 478 -48.92 -81.31 -46.16
CA GLY A 478 -50.20 -80.66 -45.94
C GLY A 478 -51.34 -81.09 -46.86
N THR A 479 -52.26 -80.16 -47.03
CA THR A 479 -53.54 -80.30 -47.76
C THR A 479 -53.48 -79.81 -49.21
N GLY A 480 -52.35 -79.27 -49.66
CA GLY A 480 -52.19 -78.63 -50.96
C GLY A 480 -52.84 -77.25 -51.09
N ASN A 481 -53.27 -76.61 -49.99
CA ASN A 481 -53.87 -75.27 -50.01
C ASN A 481 -52.99 -74.22 -49.33
N TRP A 482 -52.06 -73.62 -50.09
CA TRP A 482 -51.05 -72.68 -49.61
C TRP A 482 -51.58 -71.45 -48.85
N ARG A 483 -52.87 -71.11 -49.02
CA ARG A 483 -53.51 -69.98 -48.34
C ARG A 483 -53.98 -70.31 -46.93
N GLU A 484 -54.44 -71.54 -46.72
CA GLU A 484 -55.03 -72.02 -45.46
C GLU A 484 -54.04 -72.87 -44.65
N ASP A 485 -53.18 -73.62 -45.34
CA ASP A 485 -52.21 -74.55 -44.79
C ASP A 485 -50.79 -74.06 -45.05
N LYS A 486 -50.27 -73.33 -44.07
CA LYS A 486 -49.05 -72.53 -44.20
C LYS A 486 -48.34 -72.38 -42.86
N MET A 487 -47.06 -72.06 -42.94
CA MET A 487 -46.29 -71.50 -41.84
C MET A 487 -46.00 -70.03 -42.11
N GLU A 488 -46.01 -69.20 -41.06
CA GLU A 488 -45.53 -67.81 -41.12
C GLU A 488 -44.72 -67.47 -39.87
N PHE A 489 -43.55 -66.86 -40.06
CA PHE A 489 -42.64 -66.47 -38.98
C PHE A 489 -42.20 -65.02 -39.14
N ARG A 490 -42.43 -64.19 -38.13
CA ARG A 490 -42.00 -62.79 -38.12
C ARG A 490 -40.66 -62.66 -37.41
N LEU A 491 -39.67 -62.14 -38.12
CA LEU A 491 -38.38 -61.75 -37.56
C LEU A 491 -38.39 -60.24 -37.26
N VAL A 492 -37.92 -59.87 -36.07
CA VAL A 492 -37.49 -58.50 -35.74
C VAL A 492 -36.01 -58.53 -35.35
N ALA A 493 -35.20 -57.87 -36.16
CA ALA A 493 -33.75 -57.77 -36.03
C ALA A 493 -33.35 -56.35 -35.60
N LYS A 494 -32.42 -56.19 -34.66
CA LYS A 494 -31.83 -54.89 -34.25
C LYS A 494 -30.35 -54.90 -34.52
N TYR A 495 -29.67 -53.77 -34.70
CA TYR A 495 -28.26 -53.73 -35.08
C TYR A 495 -27.52 -52.77 -34.12
N PHE A 496 -26.40 -53.13 -33.49
CA PHE A 496 -25.62 -52.22 -32.61
C PHE A 496 -24.11 -52.44 -32.85
N LEU A 497 -23.27 -51.57 -32.30
CA LEU A 497 -21.86 -51.40 -32.67
C LEU A 497 -20.90 -51.60 -31.48
N GLU A 498 -19.60 -51.72 -31.77
CA GLU A 498 -18.52 -51.82 -30.78
C GLU A 498 -18.49 -50.68 -29.74
N ASP A 499 -18.99 -49.49 -30.09
CA ASP A 499 -19.13 -48.35 -29.18
C ASP A 499 -20.37 -48.40 -28.26
N GLY A 500 -21.17 -49.47 -28.36
CA GLY A 500 -22.38 -49.70 -27.59
C GLY A 500 -23.66 -49.10 -28.18
N SER A 501 -23.57 -48.32 -29.26
CA SER A 501 -24.74 -47.66 -29.86
C SER A 501 -25.54 -48.57 -30.80
N GLN A 502 -26.86 -48.43 -30.81
CA GLN A 502 -27.74 -49.05 -31.80
C GLN A 502 -27.58 -48.36 -33.16
N VAL A 503 -27.19 -49.13 -34.17
CA VAL A 503 -27.27 -48.78 -35.59
C VAL A 503 -28.66 -48.23 -35.88
N THR A 504 -28.67 -47.04 -36.46
CA THR A 504 -29.87 -46.42 -37.00
C THR A 504 -29.69 -46.35 -38.51
N PHE A 505 -30.59 -46.99 -39.24
CA PHE A 505 -30.66 -46.91 -40.68
C PHE A 505 -31.03 -45.50 -41.12
N SER A 506 -30.44 -45.06 -42.23
CA SER A 506 -30.70 -43.74 -42.80
C SER A 506 -30.74 -43.80 -44.32
N ARG A 507 -31.07 -42.68 -44.98
CA ARG A 507 -30.92 -42.56 -46.44
C ARG A 507 -29.45 -42.59 -46.90
N THR A 508 -28.49 -42.35 -46.02
CA THR A 508 -27.04 -42.35 -46.33
C THR A 508 -26.36 -43.67 -45.98
N ASN A 509 -26.89 -44.44 -45.03
CA ASN A 509 -26.51 -45.80 -44.73
C ASN A 509 -27.78 -46.64 -44.50
N PRO A 510 -28.47 -47.09 -45.56
CA PRO A 510 -29.65 -47.92 -45.41
C PRO A 510 -29.26 -49.35 -45.04
N GLY A 511 -30.20 -50.05 -44.37
CA GLY A 511 -30.12 -51.49 -44.19
C GLY A 511 -30.70 -52.15 -45.44
N VAL A 512 -29.86 -52.83 -46.22
CA VAL A 512 -30.29 -53.55 -47.42
C VAL A 512 -30.30 -55.05 -47.12
N PHE A 513 -31.48 -55.66 -47.25
CA PHE A 513 -31.73 -57.06 -46.92
C PHE A 513 -32.03 -57.84 -48.19
N THR A 514 -31.50 -59.05 -48.32
CA THR A 514 -31.81 -59.94 -49.44
C THR A 514 -32.69 -61.07 -48.94
N HIS A 515 -33.81 -61.29 -49.62
CA HIS A 515 -34.62 -62.49 -49.49
C HIS A 515 -34.35 -63.33 -50.73
N SER A 516 -33.71 -64.48 -50.55
CA SER A 516 -33.33 -65.45 -51.58
C SER A 516 -33.77 -66.84 -51.13
N SER A 517 -33.80 -67.83 -52.02
CA SER A 517 -34.49 -69.11 -51.78
C SER A 517 -35.97 -68.84 -51.46
N LEU A 518 -36.65 -68.16 -52.40
CA LEU A 518 -38.11 -68.00 -52.41
C LEU A 518 -38.67 -68.93 -53.49
N ASN A 519 -38.84 -70.20 -53.12
CA ASN A 519 -39.12 -71.27 -54.05
C ASN A 519 -40.62 -71.42 -54.30
N HIS A 520 -40.96 -71.81 -55.53
CA HIS A 520 -42.32 -72.16 -55.93
C HIS A 520 -42.25 -73.44 -56.77
N ASN A 521 -42.78 -74.53 -56.23
CA ASN A 521 -42.77 -75.86 -56.83
C ASN A 521 -44.01 -76.66 -56.37
N ASP A 522 -44.11 -77.94 -56.77
CA ASP A 522 -45.25 -78.82 -56.44
C ASP A 522 -45.33 -79.24 -54.96
N ILE A 523 -44.44 -78.74 -54.09
CA ILE A 523 -44.39 -79.03 -52.64
C ILE A 523 -44.65 -77.76 -51.82
N GLY A 524 -44.11 -76.61 -52.24
CA GLY A 524 -44.26 -75.35 -51.49
C GLY A 524 -44.20 -74.08 -52.32
N LEU A 525 -44.82 -73.04 -51.76
CA LEU A 525 -44.75 -71.65 -52.22
C LEU A 525 -44.25 -70.77 -51.07
N GLU A 526 -43.03 -70.27 -51.20
CA GLU A 526 -42.36 -69.41 -50.23
C GLU A 526 -42.50 -67.94 -50.59
N TYR A 527 -42.58 -67.10 -49.56
CA TYR A 527 -42.80 -65.66 -49.69
C TYR A 527 -42.28 -64.87 -48.50
N VAL A 528 -42.11 -63.57 -48.70
CA VAL A 528 -41.93 -62.58 -47.62
C VAL A 528 -42.97 -61.47 -47.72
N LYS A 529 -43.41 -60.98 -46.57
CA LYS A 529 -44.36 -59.86 -46.41
C LYS A 529 -44.03 -59.06 -45.15
N ASP A 530 -44.86 -58.06 -44.82
CA ASP A 530 -44.75 -57.22 -43.61
C ASP A 530 -43.36 -56.56 -43.43
N SER A 531 -42.60 -56.34 -44.51
CA SER A 531 -41.25 -55.79 -44.41
C SER A 531 -41.26 -54.34 -43.94
N SER A 532 -40.41 -53.98 -42.97
CA SER A 532 -40.20 -52.59 -42.55
C SER A 532 -39.33 -51.79 -43.52
N GLY A 533 -38.80 -52.44 -44.57
CA GLY A 533 -38.14 -51.81 -45.70
C GLY A 533 -38.96 -51.94 -46.98
N ARG A 534 -38.81 -50.99 -47.91
CA ARG A 534 -39.45 -51.09 -49.23
C ARG A 534 -38.84 -52.26 -49.99
N PHE A 535 -39.67 -53.13 -50.58
CA PHE A 535 -39.19 -54.15 -51.51
C PHE A 535 -38.67 -53.52 -52.81
N VAL A 536 -37.55 -54.05 -53.31
CA VAL A 536 -36.82 -53.58 -54.46
C VAL A 536 -36.55 -54.78 -55.39
N PRO A 537 -37.13 -54.79 -56.60
CA PRO A 537 -36.91 -55.86 -57.58
C PRO A 537 -35.44 -56.05 -57.96
N ILE A 538 -35.13 -57.27 -58.42
CA ILE A 538 -33.90 -57.58 -59.15
C ILE A 538 -34.30 -57.90 -60.59
N HIS A 539 -33.65 -57.28 -61.56
CA HIS A 539 -33.91 -57.50 -62.98
C HIS A 539 -33.78 -58.98 -63.33
N GLY A 540 -34.77 -59.52 -64.03
CA GLY A 540 -34.84 -60.93 -64.39
C GLY A 540 -35.21 -61.90 -63.26
N SER A 541 -35.51 -61.45 -62.04
CA SER A 541 -36.05 -62.32 -60.98
C SER A 541 -37.47 -62.81 -61.31
N SER A 542 -37.82 -64.01 -60.86
CA SER A 542 -39.20 -64.52 -60.87
C SER A 542 -40.05 -63.90 -59.74
N ILE A 543 -39.40 -63.32 -58.72
CA ILE A 543 -40.05 -62.79 -57.52
C ILE A 543 -40.64 -61.42 -57.78
N GLN A 544 -41.95 -61.30 -57.56
CA GLN A 544 -42.73 -60.08 -57.74
C GLN A 544 -43.48 -59.74 -56.46
N VAL A 545 -43.65 -58.44 -56.18
CA VAL A 545 -44.50 -57.97 -55.08
C VAL A 545 -45.94 -57.94 -55.59
N THR A 546 -46.78 -58.80 -55.03
CA THR A 546 -48.20 -58.91 -55.39
C THR A 546 -49.04 -57.80 -54.74
N ASN A 547 -50.25 -57.58 -55.26
CA ASN A 547 -51.26 -56.73 -54.64
C ASN A 547 -51.70 -57.21 -53.23
N GLU A 548 -51.33 -58.45 -52.85
CA GLU A 548 -51.55 -59.04 -51.53
C GLU A 548 -50.47 -58.61 -50.50
N GLY A 549 -49.45 -57.86 -50.93
CA GLY A 549 -48.30 -57.47 -50.10
C GLY A 549 -47.21 -58.54 -49.95
N LEU A 550 -47.39 -59.71 -50.59
CA LEU A 550 -46.43 -60.81 -50.61
C LEU A 550 -45.45 -60.61 -51.78
N ALA A 551 -44.14 -60.64 -51.49
CA ALA A 551 -43.11 -60.84 -52.50
C ALA A 551 -42.85 -62.35 -52.67
N ARG A 552 -43.18 -62.88 -53.85
CA ARG A 552 -43.13 -64.32 -54.18
C ARG A 552 -43.01 -64.56 -55.68
N SER A 553 -42.73 -65.79 -56.10
CA SER A 553 -42.91 -66.16 -57.50
C SER A 553 -44.40 -66.30 -57.84
N LEU A 554 -44.79 -65.94 -59.07
CA LEU A 554 -46.16 -66.13 -59.56
C LEU A 554 -46.37 -67.52 -60.19
N SER A 555 -45.39 -68.01 -60.95
CA SER A 555 -45.32 -69.37 -61.50
C SER A 555 -44.34 -70.25 -60.72
N ALA A 556 -44.40 -71.56 -60.92
CA ALA A 556 -43.32 -72.46 -60.52
C ALA A 556 -41.97 -71.94 -61.08
N ASN A 557 -40.90 -72.07 -60.29
CA ASN A 557 -39.63 -71.41 -60.56
C ASN A 557 -38.40 -72.30 -60.43
N ARG A 558 -38.52 -73.63 -60.57
CA ARG A 558 -37.34 -74.54 -60.63
C ARG A 558 -36.43 -74.18 -61.81
N ALA A 559 -35.16 -74.57 -61.79
CA ALA A 559 -34.26 -74.33 -62.90
C ALA A 559 -34.78 -74.84 -64.27
N SER A 560 -35.55 -75.93 -64.28
CA SER A 560 -36.26 -76.43 -65.47
C SER A 560 -37.34 -75.47 -65.98
N ASP A 561 -38.17 -74.95 -65.06
CA ASP A 561 -39.32 -74.08 -65.36
C ASP A 561 -38.84 -72.72 -65.88
N LEU A 562 -37.72 -72.23 -65.33
CA LEU A 562 -37.04 -70.99 -65.73
C LEU A 562 -36.06 -71.17 -66.92
N HIS A 563 -35.96 -72.38 -67.47
CA HIS A 563 -35.08 -72.75 -68.59
C HIS A 563 -33.59 -72.38 -68.37
N LEU A 564 -33.10 -72.57 -67.15
CA LEU A 564 -31.73 -72.25 -66.74
C LEU A 564 -30.77 -73.42 -67.00
N PRO A 565 -29.49 -73.15 -67.32
CA PRO A 565 -28.50 -74.19 -67.65
C PRO A 565 -27.89 -74.89 -66.42
N GLU A 566 -28.18 -74.41 -65.21
CA GLU A 566 -27.69 -74.94 -63.93
C GLU A 566 -28.68 -74.54 -62.82
N GLU A 567 -28.61 -75.20 -61.66
CA GLU A 567 -29.50 -74.89 -60.55
C GLU A 567 -29.27 -73.45 -60.04
N TRP A 568 -30.36 -72.72 -59.79
CA TRP A 568 -30.31 -71.36 -59.28
C TRP A 568 -30.33 -71.32 -57.77
N ASP A 569 -31.03 -72.26 -57.11
CA ASP A 569 -31.19 -72.28 -55.66
C ASP A 569 -29.99 -72.91 -54.94
N THR A 570 -28.83 -72.27 -55.10
CA THR A 570 -27.65 -72.52 -54.27
C THR A 570 -26.95 -71.19 -53.98
N THR A 571 -26.35 -71.07 -52.80
CA THR A 571 -25.58 -69.89 -52.36
C THR A 571 -24.39 -69.55 -53.27
N SER A 572 -23.96 -70.49 -54.13
CA SER A 572 -22.92 -70.33 -55.14
C SER A 572 -23.42 -70.00 -56.56
N SER A 573 -24.72 -70.13 -56.86
CA SER A 573 -25.20 -69.99 -58.23
C SER A 573 -25.18 -68.54 -58.71
N ARG A 574 -24.68 -68.30 -59.93
CA ARG A 574 -24.83 -67.00 -60.60
C ARG A 574 -26.29 -66.64 -60.85
N TYR A 575 -27.19 -67.62 -60.86
CA TYR A 575 -28.63 -67.43 -61.06
C TYR A 575 -29.40 -67.28 -59.74
N ALA A 576 -28.76 -67.30 -58.56
CA ALA A 576 -29.43 -67.17 -57.25
C ALA A 576 -30.27 -65.89 -57.07
N TYR A 577 -30.23 -64.94 -58.00
CA TYR A 577 -31.17 -63.81 -58.05
C TYR A 577 -32.56 -64.19 -58.61
N LYS A 578 -32.71 -65.34 -59.27
CA LYS A 578 -33.94 -65.77 -59.96
C LYS A 578 -35.09 -66.06 -58.99
N GLY A 579 -34.82 -66.55 -57.79
CA GLY A 579 -35.77 -66.59 -56.68
C GLY A 579 -35.38 -65.65 -55.55
N ALA A 580 -35.02 -64.39 -55.88
CA ALA A 580 -34.68 -63.40 -54.86
C ALA A 580 -35.27 -61.99 -55.12
N ILE A 581 -35.45 -61.25 -54.04
CA ILE A 581 -35.83 -59.83 -54.00
C ILE A 581 -35.07 -59.12 -52.87
N VAL A 582 -34.89 -57.80 -52.97
CA VAL A 582 -34.22 -56.99 -51.96
C VAL A 582 -35.25 -56.19 -51.14
N SER A 583 -34.94 -55.84 -49.90
CA SER A 583 -35.67 -54.87 -49.10
C SER A 583 -34.74 -53.77 -48.58
N SER A 584 -35.16 -52.51 -48.66
CA SER A 584 -34.35 -51.34 -48.32
C SER A 584 -34.97 -50.53 -47.18
N VAL A 585 -34.26 -50.44 -46.05
CA VAL A 585 -34.65 -49.72 -44.84
C VAL A 585 -33.86 -48.42 -44.76
N THR A 586 -34.54 -47.27 -44.80
CA THR A 586 -33.90 -45.93 -44.84
C THR A 586 -34.14 -45.09 -43.58
N SER A 587 -34.74 -45.66 -42.55
CA SER A 587 -35.02 -45.04 -41.25
C SER A 587 -35.26 -46.11 -40.17
N GLY A 588 -35.14 -45.72 -38.90
CA GLY A 588 -35.35 -46.62 -37.76
C GLY A 588 -34.11 -47.44 -37.39
N ASN A 589 -34.23 -48.23 -36.32
CA ASN A 589 -33.11 -48.94 -35.67
C ASN A 589 -33.29 -50.47 -35.64
N SER A 590 -34.36 -50.97 -36.27
CA SER A 590 -34.68 -52.39 -36.41
C SER A 590 -35.17 -52.70 -37.82
N TYR A 591 -34.96 -53.94 -38.25
CA TYR A 591 -35.56 -54.51 -39.44
C TYR A 591 -36.62 -55.55 -39.06
N THR A 592 -37.80 -55.48 -39.66
CA THR A 592 -38.89 -56.44 -39.48
C THR A 592 -39.26 -57.07 -40.81
N VAL A 593 -39.55 -58.36 -40.84
CA VAL A 593 -40.13 -59.08 -42.00
C VAL A 593 -40.87 -60.33 -41.53
N THR A 594 -41.95 -60.71 -42.21
CA THR A 594 -42.61 -62.01 -42.04
C THR A 594 -42.25 -62.92 -43.21
N PHE A 595 -41.54 -64.01 -42.94
CA PHE A 595 -41.34 -65.13 -43.87
C PHE A 595 -42.55 -66.05 -43.84
N GLY A 596 -42.86 -66.72 -44.94
CA GLY A 596 -43.91 -67.74 -44.97
C GLY A 596 -43.71 -68.79 -46.05
N GLN A 597 -44.25 -69.98 -45.80
CA GLN A 597 -44.31 -71.11 -46.72
C GLN A 597 -45.72 -71.67 -46.69
N GLY A 598 -46.41 -71.67 -47.84
CA GLY A 598 -47.68 -72.37 -48.02
C GLY A 598 -47.49 -73.72 -48.71
N ASP A 599 -48.32 -74.70 -48.35
CA ASP A 599 -48.34 -76.05 -48.90
C ASP A 599 -48.96 -76.08 -50.32
N MET A 600 -48.27 -76.61 -51.32
CA MET A 600 -48.73 -76.56 -52.72
C MET A 600 -49.44 -77.85 -53.14
N PRO A 601 -50.41 -77.79 -54.08
CA PRO A 601 -51.02 -79.00 -54.62
C PRO A 601 -49.99 -79.84 -55.35
N ILE A 602 -50.07 -81.16 -55.19
CA ILE A 602 -49.19 -82.19 -55.81
C ILE A 602 -49.13 -82.10 -57.37
N ASN A 603 -50.00 -81.31 -57.99
CA ASN A 603 -49.95 -80.94 -59.42
C ASN A 603 -49.97 -79.39 -59.57
N ALA A 604 -48.91 -78.68 -59.19
CA ALA A 604 -48.80 -77.22 -59.34
C ALA A 604 -48.35 -76.79 -60.75
N GLY A 605 -47.97 -77.73 -61.61
CA GLY A 605 -47.78 -77.51 -63.04
C GLY A 605 -49.07 -77.09 -63.77
N ASN A 606 -49.05 -75.89 -64.35
CA ASN A 606 -50.12 -75.25 -65.17
C ASN A 606 -51.32 -74.65 -64.40
N PHE A 607 -51.09 -73.52 -63.73
CA PHE A 607 -52.12 -72.50 -63.53
C PHE A 607 -51.70 -71.19 -64.24
N THR A 608 -52.51 -70.75 -65.21
CA THR A 608 -52.30 -69.50 -65.95
C THR A 608 -53.09 -68.34 -65.33
N TYR A 609 -52.38 -67.33 -64.81
CA TYR A 609 -52.88 -65.99 -64.50
C TYR A 609 -51.77 -64.96 -64.71
#